data_AF-A0A8T3A221-F1
#
_entry.id   AF-A0A8T3A221-F1
#
_cell.length_a   1.000
_cell.length_b   1.000
_cell.length_c   1.000
_cell.angle_alpha   90.00
_cell.angle_beta   90.00
_cell.angle_gamma   90.00
#
_symmetry.space_group_name_H-M   'P 1'
#
loop_
_entity.id
_entity.type
_entity.pdbx_description
1 polymer ?
#
loop_
_entity_poly.entity_id
_entity_poly.type
_entity_poly.pdbx_seq_one_letter_code
_entity_poly.pdbx_strand_id
1 'polypeptide(L)'
;MRLGPAVAKARTGQMVVFGLGLLTAERVGPRAREWLRGGVRPSCELVGDFANYPESRRTVSRIGRETWTWFLRIQGEKWACGNVISFGLFLSPLPTFIKIWRKNAVEQFSPIPYVATLLNCMLWVFYGLPIVHPNSMLVVTINGIGIVLEGAYLTIFFIYAPKDLRLKVLKILVGELAFMAVVVSVVLTVGHSHEKRSMIVGILCVIFGTCMYASPLTVMKMVVVTKSVKYMPFWLSLVSFLNGICWTTYALLKFDIFITADVVTLVQLPNVLGALLGFLQLVLYGCYCRSTPVVEQQNEERKKRQEVEMA
;
A
#
# COMPACT_ATOMS: atom_id res chain seq x y z
N MET A 1 30.10 -20.50 36.29
CA MET A 1 29.90 -19.18 35.63
C MET A 1 28.93 -19.36 34.48
N ARG A 2 27.78 -18.66 34.53
CA ARG A 2 26.72 -18.71 33.53
C ARG A 2 27.10 -17.81 32.34
N LEU A 3 27.22 -18.39 31.14
CA LEU A 3 27.26 -17.64 29.88
C LEU A 3 25.82 -17.39 29.42
N GLY A 4 25.48 -16.13 29.20
CA GLY A 4 24.10 -15.68 28.97
C GLY A 4 23.57 -15.89 27.53
N PRO A 5 22.24 -15.75 27.32
CA PRO A 5 21.54 -16.05 26.06
C PRO A 5 21.80 -15.06 24.90
N ALA A 6 22.74 -14.11 25.04
CA ALA A 6 23.03 -13.10 24.01
C ALA A 6 23.90 -13.61 22.85
N VAL A 7 24.58 -14.75 22.99
CA VAL A 7 25.57 -15.22 21.99
C VAL A 7 24.96 -16.14 20.92
N ALA A 8 23.74 -16.65 21.12
CA ALA A 8 23.07 -17.52 20.16
C ALA A 8 22.32 -16.76 19.03
N LYS A 9 22.00 -15.47 19.23
CA LYS A 9 21.16 -14.68 18.30
C LYS A 9 21.92 -14.11 17.09
N ALA A 10 23.26 -14.16 17.11
CA ALA A 10 24.11 -13.61 16.05
C ALA A 10 24.41 -14.58 14.89
N ARG A 11 24.16 -15.90 15.04
CA ARG A 11 24.68 -16.90 14.10
C ARG A 11 23.85 -17.12 12.82
N THR A 12 22.56 -16.80 12.80
CA THR A 12 21.70 -17.20 11.66
C THR A 12 21.66 -16.16 10.54
N GLY A 13 21.66 -14.85 10.86
CA GLY A 13 21.70 -13.77 9.86
C GLY A 13 23.09 -13.56 9.24
N GLN A 14 24.15 -13.78 10.03
CA GLN A 14 25.52 -13.75 9.52
C GLN A 14 25.80 -14.91 8.56
N MET A 15 25.19 -16.08 8.73
CA MET A 15 25.41 -17.24 7.84
C MET A 15 24.86 -17.05 6.42
N VAL A 16 23.75 -16.32 6.23
CA VAL A 16 23.20 -16.06 4.89
C VAL A 16 24.07 -15.04 4.14
N VAL A 17 24.57 -14.02 4.85
CA VAL A 17 25.50 -13.02 4.30
C VAL A 17 26.90 -13.62 4.07
N PHE A 18 27.37 -14.51 4.93
CA PHE A 18 28.62 -15.27 4.73
C PHE A 18 28.51 -16.27 3.58
N GLY A 19 27.35 -16.93 3.42
CA GLY A 19 27.10 -17.87 2.33
C GLY A 19 27.13 -17.20 0.95
N LEU A 20 26.55 -16.01 0.83
CA LEU A 20 26.69 -15.18 -0.38
C LEU A 20 28.10 -14.61 -0.55
N GLY A 21 28.80 -14.29 0.55
CA GLY A 21 30.21 -13.88 0.54
C GLY A 21 31.15 -14.98 0.01
N LEU A 22 30.90 -16.24 0.37
CA LEU A 22 31.63 -17.41 -0.14
C LEU A 22 31.35 -17.67 -1.63
N LEU A 23 30.12 -17.46 -2.10
CA LEU A 23 29.80 -17.52 -3.53
C LEU A 23 30.50 -16.41 -4.34
N THR A 24 30.83 -15.28 -3.72
CA THR A 24 31.66 -14.23 -4.35
C THR A 24 33.16 -14.44 -4.21
N ALA A 25 33.62 -15.41 -3.41
CA ALA A 25 35.05 -15.70 -3.24
C ALA A 25 35.70 -16.27 -4.52
N GLU A 26 34.90 -16.79 -5.47
CA GLU A 26 35.38 -17.15 -6.82
C GLU A 26 35.92 -15.95 -7.62
N ARG A 27 35.54 -14.72 -7.25
CA ARG A 27 36.03 -13.49 -7.89
C ARG A 27 37.29 -12.90 -7.24
N VAL A 28 37.81 -13.52 -6.18
CA VAL A 28 39.06 -13.08 -5.56
C VAL A 28 40.21 -13.69 -6.37
N GLY A 29 41.18 -12.85 -6.74
CA GLY A 29 42.19 -13.10 -7.78
C GLY A 29 43.08 -14.35 -7.61
N PRO A 30 44.08 -14.52 -8.50
CA PRO A 30 44.75 -15.82 -8.75
C PRO A 30 45.28 -16.57 -7.52
N ARG A 31 45.65 -15.88 -6.42
CA ARG A 31 46.10 -16.49 -5.15
C ARG A 31 45.03 -17.25 -4.37
N ALA A 32 43.75 -16.87 -4.47
CA ALA A 32 42.66 -17.57 -3.76
C ALA A 32 42.33 -18.92 -4.42
N ARG A 33 42.53 -19.04 -5.74
CA ARG A 33 42.37 -20.29 -6.52
C ARG A 33 43.45 -21.33 -6.25
N GLU A 34 44.60 -20.92 -5.74
CA GLU A 34 45.68 -21.82 -5.32
C GLU A 34 45.37 -22.44 -3.95
N TRP A 35 44.80 -21.65 -3.04
CA TRP A 35 44.34 -22.08 -1.73
C TRP A 35 43.19 -23.10 -1.76
N LEU A 36 42.22 -22.92 -2.68
CA LEU A 36 41.10 -23.86 -2.84
C LEU A 36 41.49 -25.20 -3.49
N ARG A 37 42.59 -25.24 -4.25
CA ARG A 37 43.10 -26.48 -4.87
C ARG A 37 43.86 -27.39 -3.91
N GLY A 38 44.22 -26.91 -2.72
CA GLY A 38 44.97 -27.66 -1.71
C GLY A 38 44.18 -28.70 -0.91
N GLY A 39 42.87 -28.86 -1.14
CA GLY A 39 42.10 -29.99 -0.60
C GLY A 39 41.94 -30.08 0.93
N VAL A 40 42.25 -29.03 1.68
CA VAL A 40 42.04 -29.00 3.15
C VAL A 40 40.71 -28.35 3.46
N ARG A 41 39.77 -29.10 4.07
CA ARG A 41 38.53 -28.53 4.63
C ARG A 41 38.91 -27.53 5.73
N PRO A 42 38.38 -26.30 5.73
CA PRO A 42 38.72 -25.33 6.77
C PRO A 42 38.01 -25.70 8.08
N SER A 43 38.78 -26.01 9.12
CA SER A 43 38.31 -26.03 10.51
C SER A 43 37.98 -24.59 10.97
N CYS A 44 36.97 -24.43 11.83
CA CYS A 44 36.44 -23.15 12.32
C CYS A 44 37.48 -22.18 12.94
N GLU A 45 38.69 -22.63 13.25
CA GLU A 45 39.76 -21.80 13.81
C GLU A 45 40.46 -20.92 12.76
N LEU A 46 40.48 -21.32 11.47
CA LEU A 46 41.19 -20.55 10.42
C LEU A 46 40.50 -19.24 10.01
N VAL A 47 39.21 -19.08 10.33
CA VAL A 47 38.42 -17.89 9.98
C VAL A 47 38.69 -16.72 10.94
N GLY A 48 39.15 -17.03 12.17
CA GLY A 48 39.50 -16.01 13.17
C GLY A 48 40.69 -15.14 12.74
N ASP A 49 41.68 -15.72 12.07
CA ASP A 49 42.89 -15.00 11.63
C ASP A 49 42.67 -14.08 10.43
N PHE A 50 41.69 -14.39 9.58
CA PHE A 50 41.37 -13.55 8.41
C PHE A 50 40.74 -12.20 8.81
N ALA A 51 40.09 -12.13 9.97
CA ALA A 51 39.47 -10.91 10.50
C ALA A 51 40.46 -9.95 11.19
N ASN A 52 41.68 -10.40 11.49
CA ASN A 52 42.70 -9.58 12.16
C ASN A 52 43.47 -8.66 11.20
N TYR A 53 43.46 -8.94 9.90
CA TYR A 53 44.13 -8.08 8.92
C TYR A 53 43.36 -6.75 8.67
N PRO A 54 44.03 -5.59 8.66
CA PRO A 54 43.37 -4.30 8.48
C PRO A 54 42.74 -4.11 7.08
N GLU A 55 43.29 -4.76 6.05
CA GLU A 55 42.78 -4.70 4.67
C GLU A 55 41.53 -5.58 4.46
N SER A 56 41.46 -6.75 5.13
CA SER A 56 40.29 -7.61 5.10
C SER A 56 39.11 -6.96 5.84
N ARG A 57 39.35 -6.31 6.99
CA ARG A 57 38.31 -5.51 7.67
C ARG A 57 37.78 -4.37 6.81
N ARG A 58 38.65 -3.65 6.10
CA ARG A 58 38.22 -2.61 5.15
C ARG A 58 37.37 -3.20 4.02
N THR A 59 37.79 -4.33 3.45
CA THR A 59 37.09 -5.02 2.37
C THR A 59 35.73 -5.57 2.82
N VAL A 60 35.66 -6.24 3.97
CA VAL A 60 34.41 -6.74 4.55
C VAL A 60 33.47 -5.59 4.93
N SER A 61 33.98 -4.51 5.51
CA SER A 61 33.16 -3.32 5.80
C SER A 61 32.64 -2.64 4.54
N ARG A 62 33.42 -2.66 3.45
CA ARG A 62 33.05 -2.10 2.17
C ARG A 62 32.03 -2.97 1.46
N ILE A 63 32.21 -4.29 1.43
CA ILE A 63 31.22 -5.24 0.89
C ILE A 63 29.93 -5.19 1.70
N GLY A 64 30.01 -5.08 3.04
CA GLY A 64 28.85 -4.87 3.90
C GLY A 64 28.11 -3.56 3.61
N ARG A 65 28.84 -2.46 3.41
CA ARG A 65 28.24 -1.18 2.96
C ARG A 65 27.65 -1.27 1.57
N GLU A 66 28.34 -1.91 0.62
CA GLU A 66 27.89 -2.05 -0.77
C GLU A 66 26.64 -2.94 -0.85
N THR A 67 26.63 -4.09 -0.18
CA THR A 67 25.43 -4.95 -0.06
C THR A 67 24.29 -4.27 0.68
N TRP A 68 24.57 -3.49 1.72
CA TRP A 68 23.55 -2.68 2.40
C TRP A 68 22.98 -1.59 1.49
N THR A 69 23.83 -0.87 0.73
CA THR A 69 23.37 0.12 -0.25
C THR A 69 22.61 -0.52 -1.41
N TRP A 70 23.00 -1.72 -1.84
CA TRP A 70 22.31 -2.47 -2.89
C TRP A 70 20.95 -2.98 -2.39
N PHE A 71 20.88 -3.44 -1.14
CA PHE A 71 19.63 -3.77 -0.47
C PHE A 71 18.73 -2.55 -0.32
N LEU A 72 19.25 -1.40 0.13
CA LEU A 72 18.50 -0.14 0.22
C LEU A 72 18.04 0.36 -1.15
N ARG A 73 18.83 0.18 -2.21
CA ARG A 73 18.48 0.54 -3.58
C ARG A 73 17.36 -0.35 -4.14
N ILE A 74 17.44 -1.66 -3.88
CA ILE A 74 16.37 -2.61 -4.18
C ILE A 74 15.09 -2.27 -3.40
N GLN A 75 15.20 -1.90 -2.13
CA GLN A 75 14.06 -1.44 -1.34
C GLN A 75 13.46 -0.19 -1.99
N GLY A 76 14.25 0.84 -2.28
CA GLY A 76 13.79 2.08 -2.95
C GLY A 76 13.09 1.84 -4.29
N GLU A 77 13.63 0.96 -5.14
CA GLU A 77 13.06 0.62 -6.45
C GLU A 77 11.76 -0.22 -6.33
N LYS A 78 11.68 -1.15 -5.37
CA LYS A 78 10.47 -1.96 -5.14
C LYS A 78 9.30 -1.15 -4.58
N TRP A 79 9.57 -0.11 -3.79
CA TRP A 79 8.52 0.74 -3.21
C TRP A 79 8.00 1.82 -4.16
N ALA A 80 8.72 2.09 -5.25
CA ALA A 80 8.21 2.90 -6.35
C ALA A 80 7.00 2.23 -7.02
N CYS A 81 6.99 0.89 -7.13
CA CYS A 81 5.87 0.16 -7.73
C CYS A 81 4.55 0.39 -6.98
N GLY A 82 4.57 0.40 -5.65
CA GLY A 82 3.37 0.68 -4.84
C GLY A 82 2.82 2.09 -5.08
N ASN A 83 3.70 3.09 -5.17
CA ASN A 83 3.32 4.47 -5.52
C ASN A 83 2.74 4.56 -6.94
N VAL A 84 3.37 3.90 -7.93
CA VAL A 84 2.91 3.91 -9.33
C VAL A 84 1.54 3.24 -9.47
N ILE A 85 1.33 2.10 -8.81
CA ILE A 85 0.04 1.39 -8.82
C ILE A 85 -1.04 2.24 -8.14
N SER A 86 -0.75 2.79 -6.96
CA SER A 86 -1.68 3.69 -6.26
C SER A 86 -1.99 4.95 -7.08
N PHE A 87 -1.02 5.50 -7.79
CA PHE A 87 -1.24 6.64 -8.68
C PHE A 87 -2.21 6.28 -9.81
N GLY A 88 -2.06 5.10 -10.41
CA GLY A 88 -3.03 4.56 -11.35
C GLY A 88 -4.45 4.43 -10.77
N LEU A 89 -4.58 4.01 -9.51
CA LEU A 89 -5.88 3.95 -8.82
C LEU A 89 -6.49 5.34 -8.62
N PHE A 90 -5.70 6.34 -8.22
CA PHE A 90 -6.17 7.73 -8.11
C PHE A 90 -6.56 8.35 -9.46
N LEU A 91 -6.01 7.86 -10.57
CA LEU A 91 -6.42 8.27 -11.92
C LEU A 91 -7.67 7.54 -12.42
N SER A 92 -8.12 6.48 -11.74
CA SER A 92 -9.30 5.70 -12.18
C SER A 92 -10.58 6.53 -12.34
N PRO A 93 -10.86 7.59 -11.55
CA PRO A 93 -12.04 8.43 -11.74
C PRO A 93 -11.91 9.46 -12.86
N LEU A 94 -10.72 9.65 -13.44
CA LEU A 94 -10.47 10.68 -14.45
C LEU A 94 -11.43 10.61 -15.65
N PRO A 95 -11.74 9.44 -16.25
CA PRO A 95 -12.72 9.35 -17.33
C PRO A 95 -14.11 9.84 -16.92
N THR A 96 -14.51 9.57 -15.68
CA THR A 96 -15.79 10.04 -15.10
C THR A 96 -15.81 11.57 -15.01
N PHE A 97 -14.74 12.19 -14.52
CA PHE A 97 -14.65 13.65 -14.43
C PHE A 97 -14.52 14.34 -15.80
N ILE A 98 -13.86 13.71 -16.77
CA ILE A 98 -13.87 14.18 -18.17
C ILE A 98 -15.31 14.18 -18.71
N LYS A 99 -16.12 13.16 -18.39
CA LYS A 99 -17.54 13.13 -18.78
C LYS A 99 -18.31 14.27 -18.13
N ILE A 100 -18.14 14.50 -16.82
CA ILE A 100 -18.77 15.61 -16.09
C ILE A 100 -18.43 16.96 -16.73
N TRP A 101 -17.14 17.17 -17.03
CA TRP A 101 -16.66 18.39 -17.67
C TRP A 101 -17.29 18.59 -19.05
N ARG A 102 -17.28 17.56 -19.90
CA ARG A 102 -17.87 17.63 -21.26
C ARG A 102 -19.39 17.84 -21.24
N LYS A 103 -20.08 17.30 -20.24
CA LYS A 103 -21.55 17.40 -20.10
C LYS A 103 -21.99 18.64 -19.32
N ASN A 104 -21.06 19.37 -18.71
CA ASN A 104 -21.32 20.48 -17.79
C ASN A 104 -22.30 20.12 -16.66
N ALA A 105 -22.37 18.84 -16.28
CA ALA A 105 -23.32 18.33 -15.30
C ALA A 105 -22.79 17.08 -14.62
N VAL A 106 -23.08 16.95 -13.33
CA VAL A 106 -22.61 15.83 -12.48
C VAL A 106 -23.52 14.60 -12.58
N GLU A 107 -24.68 14.73 -13.22
CA GLU A 107 -25.66 13.64 -13.39
C GLU A 107 -25.96 12.92 -12.06
N GLN A 108 -25.81 11.59 -12.01
CA GLN A 108 -26.05 10.75 -10.82
C GLN A 108 -24.76 10.39 -10.07
N PHE A 109 -23.63 11.05 -10.37
CA PHE A 109 -22.36 10.72 -9.72
C PHE A 109 -22.33 11.21 -8.26
N SER A 110 -22.02 10.30 -7.35
CA SER A 110 -21.95 10.59 -5.91
C SER A 110 -20.60 11.21 -5.53
N PRO A 111 -20.57 12.28 -4.72
CA PRO A 111 -19.32 12.88 -4.24
C PRO A 111 -18.65 12.10 -3.10
N ILE A 112 -19.38 11.18 -2.47
CA ILE A 112 -18.99 10.52 -1.22
C ILE A 112 -17.64 9.78 -1.31
N PRO A 113 -17.34 9.03 -2.40
CA PRO A 113 -16.05 8.36 -2.51
C PRO A 113 -14.86 9.34 -2.49
N TYR A 114 -15.01 10.52 -3.08
CA TYR A 114 -13.92 11.50 -3.23
C TYR A 114 -13.63 12.22 -1.91
N VAL A 115 -14.66 12.65 -1.19
CA VAL A 115 -14.48 13.25 0.16
C VAL A 115 -13.92 12.23 1.15
N ALA A 116 -14.42 10.99 1.14
CA ALA A 116 -13.90 9.92 1.99
C ALA A 116 -12.42 9.60 1.68
N THR A 117 -12.06 9.59 0.39
CA THR A 117 -10.67 9.37 -0.04
C THR A 117 -9.78 10.53 0.36
N LEU A 118 -10.26 11.77 0.26
CA LEU A 118 -9.54 12.96 0.71
C LEU A 118 -9.22 12.90 2.20
N LEU A 119 -10.21 12.58 3.05
CA LEU A 119 -10.01 12.41 4.49
C LEU A 119 -8.99 11.30 4.79
N ASN A 120 -9.10 10.15 4.13
CA ASN A 120 -8.15 9.06 4.28
C ASN A 120 -6.73 9.49 3.89
N CYS A 121 -6.57 10.22 2.77
CA CYS A 121 -5.26 10.74 2.36
C CYS A 121 -4.70 11.75 3.37
N MET A 122 -5.52 12.66 3.91
CA MET A 122 -5.10 13.59 4.96
C MET A 122 -4.59 12.87 6.22
N LEU A 123 -5.29 11.82 6.66
CA LEU A 123 -4.87 10.99 7.80
C LEU A 123 -3.54 10.28 7.52
N TRP A 124 -3.38 9.66 6.34
CA TRP A 124 -2.14 8.96 5.97
C TRP A 124 -0.95 9.90 5.76
N VAL A 125 -1.17 11.10 5.22
CA VAL A 125 -0.14 12.15 5.17
C VAL A 125 0.28 12.52 6.58
N PHE A 126 -0.67 12.82 7.47
CA PHE A 126 -0.35 13.17 8.86
C PHE A 126 0.37 12.03 9.58
N TYR A 127 -0.07 10.79 9.41
CA TYR A 127 0.59 9.59 9.92
C TYR A 127 2.05 9.53 9.47
N GLY A 128 2.32 9.68 8.16
CA GLY A 128 3.65 9.51 7.58
C GLY A 128 4.63 10.65 7.84
N LEU A 129 4.19 11.79 8.40
CA LEU A 129 5.09 12.91 8.71
C LEU A 129 6.11 12.50 9.79
N PRO A 130 7.36 13.01 9.74
CA PRO A 130 8.41 12.62 10.69
C PRO A 130 8.07 12.94 12.15
N ILE A 131 7.23 13.94 12.38
CA ILE A 131 6.76 14.32 13.72
C ILE A 131 5.83 13.26 14.35
N VAL A 132 5.15 12.46 13.52
CA VAL A 132 4.23 11.39 13.94
C VAL A 132 4.90 10.01 13.80
N HIS A 133 5.31 9.64 12.58
CA HIS A 133 5.90 8.34 12.27
C HIS A 133 7.17 8.47 11.40
N PRO A 134 8.36 8.45 12.04
CA PRO A 134 9.64 8.61 11.33
C PRO A 134 9.85 7.60 10.20
N ASN A 135 10.63 7.99 9.19
CA ASN A 135 11.07 7.17 8.05
C ASN A 135 9.97 6.70 7.07
N SER A 136 8.73 7.20 7.13
CA SER A 136 7.60 6.71 6.30
C SER A 136 7.21 7.63 5.13
N MET A 137 8.21 8.27 4.51
CA MET A 137 8.02 9.25 3.43
C MET A 137 7.25 8.71 2.21
N LEU A 138 7.38 7.42 1.90
CA LEU A 138 6.67 6.78 0.77
C LEU A 138 5.14 6.82 0.91
N VAL A 139 4.64 6.81 2.15
CA VAL A 139 3.21 6.94 2.44
C VAL A 139 2.77 8.39 2.25
N VAL A 140 3.62 9.34 2.63
CA VAL A 140 3.37 10.78 2.48
C VAL A 140 3.30 11.16 0.99
N THR A 141 4.23 10.67 0.16
CA THR A 141 4.27 11.03 -1.27
C THR A 141 3.00 10.63 -2.00
N ILE A 142 2.56 9.38 -1.85
CA ILE A 142 1.41 8.89 -2.59
C ILE A 142 0.09 9.51 -2.12
N ASN A 143 -0.09 9.66 -0.81
CA ASN A 143 -1.31 10.25 -0.26
C ASN A 143 -1.32 11.78 -0.48
N GLY A 144 -0.15 12.42 -0.53
CA GLY A 144 -0.03 13.82 -0.96
C GLY A 144 -0.50 14.01 -2.41
N ILE A 145 -0.07 13.14 -3.34
CA ILE A 145 -0.59 13.14 -4.72
C ILE A 145 -2.10 12.89 -4.72
N GLY A 146 -2.58 11.95 -3.88
CA GLY A 146 -4.00 11.68 -3.66
C GLY A 146 -4.78 12.95 -3.27
N ILE A 147 -4.30 13.73 -2.29
CA ILE A 147 -4.92 15.00 -1.90
C ILE A 147 -5.05 15.96 -3.09
N VAL A 148 -4.00 16.08 -3.91
CA VAL A 148 -4.03 16.97 -5.08
C VAL A 148 -5.07 16.50 -6.10
N LEU A 149 -5.10 15.20 -6.41
CA LEU A 149 -6.04 14.64 -7.38
C LEU A 149 -7.49 14.70 -6.88
N GLU A 150 -7.74 14.30 -5.64
CA GLU A 150 -9.07 14.39 -5.02
C GLU A 150 -9.54 15.84 -4.90
N GLY A 151 -8.64 16.78 -4.58
CA GLY A 151 -8.92 18.21 -4.60
C GLY A 151 -9.32 18.72 -5.99
N ALA A 152 -8.63 18.28 -7.04
CA ALA A 152 -8.99 18.62 -8.42
C ALA A 152 -10.36 18.04 -8.82
N TYR A 153 -10.63 16.77 -8.50
CA TYR A 153 -11.91 16.11 -8.73
C TYR A 153 -13.05 16.83 -8.01
N LEU A 154 -12.89 17.13 -6.72
CA LEU A 154 -13.88 17.86 -5.95
C LEU A 154 -14.09 19.27 -6.50
N THR A 155 -13.03 19.95 -6.97
CA THR A 155 -13.15 21.27 -7.61
C THR A 155 -14.02 21.20 -8.86
N ILE A 156 -13.77 20.23 -9.75
CA ILE A 156 -14.60 20.01 -10.95
C ILE A 156 -16.04 19.70 -10.53
N PHE A 157 -16.24 18.83 -9.53
CA PHE A 157 -17.55 18.51 -8.98
C PHE A 157 -18.28 19.79 -8.51
N PHE A 158 -17.59 20.65 -7.75
CA PHE A 158 -18.15 21.91 -7.25
C PHE A 158 -18.56 22.87 -8.36
N ILE A 159 -17.83 22.93 -9.47
CA ILE A 159 -18.15 23.81 -10.60
C ILE A 159 -19.45 23.38 -11.28
N TYR A 160 -19.71 22.07 -11.42
CA TYR A 160 -20.83 21.55 -12.21
C TYR A 160 -22.01 21.02 -11.38
N ALA A 161 -21.86 20.82 -10.07
CA ALA A 161 -22.93 20.28 -9.22
C ALA A 161 -24.10 21.28 -9.03
N PRO A 162 -25.33 20.82 -8.75
CA PRO A 162 -26.40 21.69 -8.28
C PRO A 162 -26.12 22.24 -6.87
N LYS A 163 -26.76 23.37 -6.51
CA LYS A 163 -26.50 24.10 -5.25
C LYS A 163 -26.61 23.22 -3.99
N ASP A 164 -27.64 22.38 -3.92
CA ASP A 164 -27.88 21.52 -2.75
C ASP A 164 -26.75 20.51 -2.55
N LEU A 165 -26.25 19.96 -3.65
CA LEU A 165 -25.16 18.99 -3.63
C LEU A 165 -23.82 19.66 -3.30
N ARG A 166 -23.56 20.87 -3.82
CA ARG A 166 -22.41 21.69 -3.42
C ARG A 166 -22.42 21.98 -1.92
N LEU A 167 -23.57 22.40 -1.38
CA LEU A 167 -23.69 22.72 0.04
C LEU A 167 -23.46 21.48 0.91
N LYS A 168 -23.96 20.32 0.48
CA LYS A 168 -23.70 19.04 1.16
C LYS A 168 -22.21 18.71 1.19
N VAL A 169 -21.53 18.79 0.05
CA VAL A 169 -20.08 18.51 -0.03
C VAL A 169 -19.30 19.53 0.80
N LEU A 170 -19.65 20.82 0.75
CA LEU A 170 -18.97 21.86 1.52
C LEU A 170 -19.07 21.61 3.03
N LYS A 171 -20.25 21.23 3.52
CA LYS A 171 -20.46 20.86 4.94
C LYS A 171 -19.59 19.67 5.35
N ILE A 172 -19.47 18.66 4.49
CA ILE A 172 -18.60 17.50 4.75
C ILE A 172 -17.13 17.94 4.81
N LEU A 173 -16.66 18.72 3.84
CA LEU A 173 -15.27 19.20 3.81
C LEU A 173 -14.91 20.07 5.01
N VAL A 174 -15.79 20.98 5.42
CA VAL A 174 -15.59 21.78 6.65
C VAL A 174 -15.51 20.86 7.87
N GLY A 175 -16.38 19.85 7.94
CA GLY A 175 -16.34 18.83 8.99
C GLY A 175 -15.03 18.04 9.01
N GLU A 176 -14.53 17.62 7.85
CA GLU A 176 -13.26 16.90 7.70
C GLU A 176 -12.07 17.76 8.13
N LEU A 177 -12.03 19.04 7.72
CA LEU A 177 -10.97 19.96 8.13
C LEU A 177 -11.00 20.22 9.64
N ALA A 178 -12.19 20.43 10.22
CA ALA A 178 -12.35 20.59 11.66
C ALA A 178 -11.92 19.33 12.42
N PHE A 179 -12.32 18.15 11.94
CA PHE A 179 -11.91 16.86 12.48
C PHE A 179 -10.38 16.70 12.43
N MET A 180 -9.75 16.99 11.28
CA MET A 180 -8.30 16.92 11.14
C MET A 180 -7.59 17.91 12.07
N ALA A 181 -8.09 19.14 12.22
CA ALA A 181 -7.54 20.11 13.15
C ALA A 181 -7.58 19.61 14.60
N VAL A 182 -8.69 18.98 15.02
CA VAL A 182 -8.81 18.35 16.34
C VAL A 182 -7.83 17.20 16.50
N VAL A 183 -7.76 16.28 15.53
CA VAL A 183 -6.84 15.13 15.56
C VAL A 183 -5.39 15.60 15.69
N VAL A 184 -4.96 16.55 14.85
CA VAL A 184 -3.60 17.09 14.89
C VAL A 184 -3.32 17.74 16.25
N SER A 185 -4.23 18.57 16.74
CA SER A 185 -4.06 19.27 18.02
C SER A 185 -3.95 18.30 19.19
N VAL A 186 -4.85 17.31 19.27
CA VAL A 186 -4.85 16.30 20.35
C VAL A 186 -3.59 15.43 20.28
N VAL A 187 -3.20 14.97 19.09
CA VAL A 187 -2.04 14.08 18.92
C VAL A 187 -0.75 14.79 19.30
N LEU A 188 -0.58 16.07 18.91
CA LEU A 188 0.64 16.82 19.21
C LEU A 188 0.72 17.27 20.67
N THR A 189 -0.41 17.47 21.35
CA THR A 189 -0.44 17.88 22.76
C THR A 189 -0.36 16.69 23.72
N VAL A 190 -1.07 15.59 23.45
CA VAL A 190 -1.14 14.40 24.33
C VAL A 190 -0.07 13.36 24.00
N GLY A 191 0.30 13.25 22.73
CA GLY A 191 1.32 12.31 22.27
C GLY A 191 2.73 12.85 22.52
N HIS A 192 3.31 12.62 23.69
CA HIS A 192 4.68 13.08 23.97
C HIS A 192 5.78 12.23 23.29
N SER A 193 5.45 11.03 22.79
CA SER A 193 6.39 10.16 22.06
C SER A 193 5.88 9.85 20.64
N HIS A 194 6.81 9.58 19.72
CA HIS A 194 6.48 9.17 18.35
C HIS A 194 5.63 7.90 18.30
N GLU A 195 5.88 6.95 19.20
CA GLU A 195 5.10 5.70 19.29
C GLU A 195 3.63 5.97 19.60
N LYS A 196 3.34 6.82 20.60
CA LYS A 196 1.96 7.17 20.96
C LYS A 196 1.26 7.93 19.82
N ARG A 197 1.96 8.89 19.20
CA ARG A 197 1.42 9.63 18.05
C ARG A 197 1.08 8.70 16.89
N SER A 198 2.03 7.82 16.53
CA SER A 198 1.86 6.80 15.49
C SER A 198 0.68 5.89 15.79
N MET A 199 0.53 5.43 17.04
CA MET A 199 -0.57 4.55 17.44
C MET A 199 -1.94 5.22 17.30
N ILE A 200 -2.11 6.44 17.84
CA ILE A 200 -3.39 7.16 17.80
C ILE A 200 -3.81 7.42 16.35
N VAL A 201 -2.91 8.00 15.54
CA VAL A 201 -3.22 8.31 14.14
C VAL A 201 -3.39 7.03 13.32
N GLY A 202 -2.57 6.01 13.57
CA GLY A 202 -2.65 4.72 12.90
C GLY A 202 -3.99 4.02 13.12
N ILE A 203 -4.55 4.06 14.33
CA ILE A 203 -5.89 3.52 14.61
C ILE A 203 -6.95 4.24 13.77
N LEU A 204 -6.88 5.57 13.67
CA LEU A 204 -7.80 6.34 12.82
C LEU A 204 -7.65 5.97 11.33
N CYS A 205 -6.42 5.86 10.82
CA CYS A 205 -6.14 5.39 9.46
C CYS A 205 -6.76 4.00 9.20
N VAL A 206 -6.66 3.08 10.15
CA VAL A 206 -7.24 1.73 10.05
C VAL A 206 -8.77 1.79 10.01
N ILE A 207 -9.41 2.55 10.91
CA ILE A 207 -10.87 2.66 10.96
C ILE A 207 -11.40 3.25 9.65
N PHE A 208 -10.92 4.43 9.27
CA PHE A 208 -11.42 5.12 8.07
C PHE A 208 -11.04 4.37 6.79
N GLY A 209 -9.81 3.87 6.68
CA GLY A 209 -9.38 3.05 5.55
C GLY A 209 -10.19 1.77 5.40
N THR A 210 -10.58 1.14 6.52
CA THR A 210 -11.46 -0.05 6.49
C THR A 210 -12.88 0.30 6.05
N CYS A 211 -13.44 1.41 6.54
CA CYS A 211 -14.77 1.86 6.13
C CYS A 211 -14.89 2.11 4.63
N MET A 212 -13.81 2.52 3.96
CA MET A 212 -13.78 2.71 2.50
C MET A 212 -14.07 1.42 1.73
N TYR A 213 -13.79 0.24 2.30
CA TYR A 213 -14.11 -1.04 1.67
C TYR A 213 -15.61 -1.38 1.60
N ALA A 214 -16.47 -0.58 2.25
CA ALA A 214 -17.91 -0.71 2.07
C ALA A 214 -18.34 -0.51 0.60
N SER A 215 -17.64 0.36 -0.13
CA SER A 215 -17.91 0.63 -1.55
C SER A 215 -17.65 -0.61 -2.44
N PRO A 216 -16.43 -1.20 -2.49
CA PRO A 216 -16.18 -2.40 -3.29
C PRO A 216 -17.05 -3.59 -2.83
N LEU A 217 -17.35 -3.73 -1.54
CA LEU A 217 -18.24 -4.78 -1.05
C LEU A 217 -19.68 -4.63 -1.59
N THR A 218 -20.17 -3.39 -1.67
CA THR A 218 -21.48 -3.09 -2.27
C THR A 218 -21.50 -3.45 -3.76
N VAL A 219 -20.42 -3.15 -4.49
CA VAL A 219 -20.28 -3.54 -5.91
C VAL A 219 -20.24 -5.06 -6.05
N MET A 220 -19.52 -5.79 -5.20
CA MET A 220 -19.51 -7.26 -5.20
C MET A 220 -20.92 -7.84 -4.96
N LYS A 221 -21.66 -7.29 -3.99
CA LYS A 221 -23.05 -7.67 -3.77
C LYS A 221 -23.91 -7.41 -5.02
N MET A 222 -23.72 -6.27 -5.67
CA MET A 222 -24.41 -5.95 -6.92
C MET A 222 -24.09 -6.97 -8.02
N VAL A 223 -22.84 -7.39 -8.19
CA VAL A 223 -22.46 -8.42 -9.17
C VAL A 223 -23.17 -9.75 -8.90
N VAL A 224 -23.22 -10.18 -7.63
CA VAL A 224 -23.88 -11.44 -7.26
C VAL A 224 -25.39 -11.39 -7.50
N VAL A 225 -26.03 -10.26 -7.20
CA VAL A 225 -27.48 -10.07 -7.38
C VAL A 225 -27.85 -9.90 -8.86
N THR A 226 -27.12 -9.05 -9.58
CA THR A 226 -27.40 -8.73 -10.99
C THR A 226 -26.82 -9.75 -11.96
N LYS A 227 -25.96 -10.67 -11.49
CA LYS A 227 -25.25 -11.66 -12.32
C LYS A 227 -24.42 -11.02 -13.44
N SER A 228 -24.01 -9.77 -13.26
CA SER A 228 -23.31 -8.95 -14.25
C SER A 228 -22.13 -8.20 -13.64
N VAL A 229 -21.01 -8.11 -14.38
CA VAL A 229 -19.79 -7.42 -13.95
C VAL A 229 -19.64 -6.01 -14.54
N LYS A 230 -20.72 -5.45 -15.12
CA LYS A 230 -20.74 -4.14 -15.79
C LYS A 230 -20.08 -3.01 -14.98
N TYR A 231 -20.35 -2.98 -13.68
CA TYR A 231 -19.86 -1.95 -12.76
C TYR A 231 -18.58 -2.33 -12.02
N MET A 232 -17.97 -3.48 -12.36
CA MET A 232 -16.73 -3.99 -11.77
C MET A 232 -15.71 -4.31 -12.88
N PRO A 233 -15.01 -3.29 -13.41
CA PRO A 233 -14.05 -3.51 -14.49
C PRO A 233 -12.84 -4.31 -14.02
N PHE A 234 -12.44 -5.32 -14.79
CA PHE A 234 -11.34 -6.24 -14.47
C PHE A 234 -10.04 -5.54 -14.07
N TRP A 235 -9.59 -4.58 -14.89
CA TRP A 235 -8.32 -3.89 -14.67
C TRP A 235 -8.30 -3.12 -13.36
N LEU A 236 -9.42 -2.51 -12.95
CA LEU A 236 -9.50 -1.80 -11.67
C LEU A 236 -9.39 -2.77 -10.49
N SER A 237 -10.05 -3.93 -10.57
CA SER A 237 -9.94 -4.98 -9.55
C SER A 237 -8.52 -5.54 -9.48
N LEU A 238 -7.87 -5.77 -10.63
CA LEU A 238 -6.50 -6.28 -10.69
C LEU A 238 -5.50 -5.29 -10.10
N VAL A 239 -5.57 -4.02 -10.50
CA VAL A 239 -4.69 -2.96 -9.98
C VAL A 239 -4.92 -2.78 -8.47
N SER A 240 -6.17 -2.85 -8.00
CA SER A 240 -6.51 -2.78 -6.57
C SER A 240 -5.93 -3.95 -5.78
N PHE A 241 -6.01 -5.17 -6.32
CA PHE A 241 -5.43 -6.36 -5.72
C PHE A 241 -3.90 -6.26 -5.59
N LEU A 242 -3.23 -5.89 -6.69
CA LEU A 242 -1.78 -5.70 -6.71
C LEU A 242 -1.34 -4.57 -5.77
N ASN A 243 -2.13 -3.50 -5.67
CA ASN A 243 -1.92 -2.43 -4.71
C ASN A 243 -1.96 -2.95 -3.27
N GLY A 244 -2.98 -3.73 -2.93
CA GLY A 244 -3.12 -4.36 -1.63
C GLY A 244 -1.91 -5.24 -1.27
N ILE A 245 -1.43 -6.05 -2.22
CA ILE A 245 -0.23 -6.88 -2.04
C ILE A 245 1.01 -5.99 -1.80
N CYS A 246 1.21 -4.94 -2.60
CA CYS A 246 2.36 -4.06 -2.47
C CYS A 246 2.40 -3.38 -1.10
N TRP A 247 1.29 -2.82 -0.64
CA TRP A 247 1.22 -2.13 0.66
C TRP A 247 1.24 -3.09 1.85
N THR A 248 0.67 -4.28 1.71
CA THR A 248 0.80 -5.35 2.74
C THR A 248 2.27 -5.77 2.86
N THR A 249 2.96 -5.98 1.74
CA THR A 249 4.39 -6.32 1.73
C THR A 249 5.23 -5.18 2.31
N TYR A 250 4.87 -3.91 2.03
CA TYR A 250 5.50 -2.73 2.63
C TYR A 250 5.41 -2.71 4.15
N ALA A 251 4.22 -2.97 4.69
CA ALA A 251 4.05 -3.07 6.12
C ALA A 251 4.89 -4.23 6.69
N LEU A 252 4.83 -5.42 6.09
CA LEU A 252 5.54 -6.62 6.57
C LEU A 252 7.07 -6.48 6.56
N LEU A 253 7.66 -5.80 5.58
CA LEU A 253 9.12 -5.63 5.48
C LEU A 253 9.67 -4.52 6.39
N LYS A 254 8.83 -3.56 6.80
CA LYS A 254 9.22 -2.47 7.71
C LYS A 254 9.17 -2.85 9.19
N PHE A 255 8.37 -3.86 9.55
CA PHE A 255 8.34 -4.40 10.89
C PHE A 255 9.28 -5.61 10.97
N ASP A 256 10.18 -5.63 11.95
CA ASP A 256 10.94 -6.84 12.26
C ASP A 256 9.96 -7.99 12.50
N ILE A 257 10.01 -9.01 11.63
CA ILE A 257 9.14 -10.20 11.61
C ILE A 257 9.12 -10.95 12.96
N PHE A 258 10.01 -10.60 13.89
CA PHE A 258 10.17 -11.22 15.21
C PHE A 258 9.56 -10.46 16.39
N ILE A 259 8.94 -9.29 16.20
CA ILE A 259 8.33 -8.53 17.31
C ILE A 259 6.80 -8.48 17.17
N THR A 260 6.17 -9.42 17.88
CA THR A 260 4.79 -9.43 18.41
C THR A 260 3.62 -9.41 17.42
N ALA A 261 2.99 -10.58 17.30
CA ALA A 261 1.84 -10.91 16.46
C ALA A 261 0.48 -10.29 16.87
N ASP A 262 0.38 -9.55 18.00
CA ASP A 262 -0.93 -9.16 18.53
C ASP A 262 -1.36 -7.70 18.26
N VAL A 263 -0.45 -6.75 18.08
CA VAL A 263 -0.78 -5.33 17.81
C VAL A 263 -0.36 -4.89 16.39
N VAL A 264 0.68 -5.52 15.84
CA VAL A 264 1.17 -5.31 14.47
C VAL A 264 0.16 -5.81 13.40
N THR A 265 -0.79 -6.65 13.80
CA THR A 265 -1.87 -7.18 12.94
C THR A 265 -2.99 -6.15 12.71
N LEU A 266 -3.25 -5.23 13.65
CA LEU A 266 -4.32 -4.23 13.52
C LEU A 266 -3.96 -3.11 12.52
N VAL A 267 -2.69 -2.71 12.44
CA VAL A 267 -2.22 -1.69 11.49
C VAL A 267 -2.18 -2.22 10.05
N GLN A 268 -2.04 -3.53 9.87
CA GLN A 268 -2.03 -4.20 8.56
C GLN A 268 -3.42 -4.53 8.03
N LEU A 269 -4.41 -4.57 8.92
CA LEU A 269 -5.78 -4.97 8.63
C LEU A 269 -6.37 -4.33 7.36
N PRO A 270 -6.26 -3.01 7.11
CA PRO A 270 -6.87 -2.43 5.93
C PRO A 270 -6.20 -2.89 4.64
N ASN A 271 -4.88 -3.05 4.59
CA ASN A 271 -4.21 -3.46 3.34
C ASN A 271 -4.41 -4.95 3.03
N VAL A 272 -4.40 -5.80 4.06
CA VAL A 272 -4.71 -7.23 3.93
C VAL A 272 -6.16 -7.42 3.49
N LEU A 273 -7.09 -6.68 4.10
CA LEU A 273 -8.50 -6.70 3.71
C LEU A 273 -8.67 -6.20 2.27
N GLY A 274 -7.95 -5.15 1.87
CA GLY A 274 -7.94 -4.66 0.48
C GLY A 274 -7.45 -5.70 -0.52
N ALA A 275 -6.36 -6.41 -0.20
CA ALA A 275 -5.86 -7.50 -1.03
C ALA A 275 -6.89 -8.65 -1.12
N LEU A 276 -7.49 -9.04 0.01
CA LEU A 276 -8.52 -10.09 0.02
C LEU A 276 -9.74 -9.70 -0.81
N LEU A 277 -10.25 -8.49 -0.64
CA LEU A 277 -11.40 -8.00 -1.40
C LEU A 277 -11.07 -7.87 -2.89
N GLY A 278 -9.89 -7.36 -3.25
CA GLY A 278 -9.42 -7.32 -4.63
C GLY A 278 -9.33 -8.71 -5.27
N PHE A 279 -8.83 -9.70 -4.54
CA PHE A 279 -8.83 -11.09 -4.98
C PHE A 279 -10.25 -11.62 -5.21
N LEU A 280 -11.17 -11.39 -4.26
CA LEU A 280 -12.56 -11.82 -4.39
C LEU A 280 -13.27 -11.13 -5.56
N GLN A 281 -12.97 -9.87 -5.84
CA GLN A 281 -13.46 -9.17 -7.03
C GLN A 281 -12.99 -9.85 -8.33
N LEU A 282 -11.72 -10.30 -8.39
CA LEU A 282 -11.20 -11.04 -9.55
C LEU A 282 -11.88 -12.41 -9.72
N VAL A 283 -12.14 -13.12 -8.62
CA VAL A 283 -12.88 -14.40 -8.64
C VAL A 283 -14.30 -14.18 -9.15
N LEU A 284 -15.03 -13.21 -8.59
CA LEU A 284 -16.38 -12.86 -9.05
C LEU A 284 -16.40 -12.45 -10.52
N TYR A 285 -15.40 -11.68 -10.97
CA TYR A 285 -15.26 -11.31 -12.36
C TYR A 285 -15.16 -12.56 -13.25
N GLY A 286 -14.30 -13.52 -12.90
CA GLY A 286 -14.14 -14.77 -13.64
C GLY A 286 -15.42 -15.62 -13.70
N CYS A 287 -16.22 -15.62 -12.62
CA CYS A 287 -17.48 -16.37 -12.57
C CYS A 287 -18.61 -15.74 -13.41
N TYR A 288 -18.71 -14.41 -13.46
CA TYR A 288 -19.87 -13.70 -14.02
C TYR A 288 -19.60 -12.99 -15.36
N CYS A 289 -18.35 -12.89 -15.82
CA CYS A 289 -18.03 -12.21 -17.08
C CYS A 289 -18.73 -12.81 -18.31
N ARG A 290 -18.91 -14.13 -18.34
CA ARG A 290 -19.60 -14.83 -19.45
C ARG A 290 -21.12 -14.65 -19.41
N SER A 291 -21.71 -14.48 -18.24
CA SER A 291 -23.15 -14.27 -18.08
C SER A 291 -23.58 -12.83 -18.36
N THR A 292 -22.64 -11.89 -18.34
CA THR A 292 -22.92 -10.45 -18.44
C THR A 292 -23.60 -10.06 -19.77
N PRO A 293 -23.12 -10.47 -20.96
CA PRO A 293 -23.76 -10.10 -22.23
C PRO A 293 -25.21 -10.60 -22.33
N VAL A 294 -25.48 -11.81 -21.82
CA VAL A 294 -26.81 -12.42 -21.83
C VAL A 294 -27.77 -11.63 -20.94
N VAL A 295 -27.34 -11.28 -19.73
CA VAL A 295 -28.15 -10.49 -18.79
C VAL A 295 -28.41 -9.08 -19.34
N GLU A 296 -27.44 -8.45 -20.01
CA GLU A 296 -27.64 -7.14 -20.62
C GLU A 296 -28.68 -7.17 -21.74
N GLN A 297 -28.61 -8.15 -22.64
CA GLN A 297 -29.61 -8.33 -23.70
C GLN A 297 -31.02 -8.52 -23.13
N GLN A 298 -31.18 -9.39 -22.12
CA GLN A 298 -32.45 -9.61 -21.45
C GLN A 298 -33.02 -8.35 -20.80
N ASN A 299 -32.14 -7.53 -20.18
CA ASN A 299 -32.57 -6.27 -19.56
C ASN A 299 -32.99 -5.23 -20.60
N GLU A 300 -32.30 -5.15 -21.75
CA GLU A 300 -32.69 -4.26 -22.84
C GLU A 300 -34.04 -4.66 -23.46
N GLU A 301 -34.25 -5.95 -23.70
CA GLU A 301 -35.53 -6.47 -24.20
C GLU A 301 -36.69 -6.19 -23.23
N ARG A 302 -36.46 -6.40 -21.92
CA ARG A 302 -37.45 -6.13 -20.89
C ARG A 302 -37.79 -4.64 -20.82
N LYS A 303 -36.80 -3.76 -20.93
CA LYS A 303 -37.00 -2.31 -20.92
C LYS A 303 -37.82 -1.85 -22.14
N LYS A 304 -37.51 -2.37 -23.34
CA LYS A 304 -38.28 -2.09 -24.56
C LYS A 304 -39.74 -2.54 -24.42
N ARG A 305 -40.00 -3.72 -23.83
CA ARG A 305 -41.37 -4.19 -23.56
C ARG A 305 -42.13 -3.25 -22.63
N GLN A 306 -41.50 -2.81 -21.54
CA GLN A 306 -42.12 -1.87 -20.60
C GLN A 306 -42.41 -0.51 -21.23
N GLU A 307 -41.53 0.00 -22.08
CA GLU A 307 -41.75 1.26 -22.81
C GLU A 307 -42.92 1.15 -23.80
N VAL A 308 -43.10 -0.01 -24.46
CA VAL A 308 -44.25 -0.29 -25.33
C VAL A 308 -45.55 -0.44 -24.53
N GLU A 309 -45.52 -1.04 -23.35
CA GLU A 309 -46.71 -1.19 -22.48
C GLU A 309 -47.17 0.12 -21.84
N MET A 310 -46.30 1.12 -21.74
CA MET A 310 -46.62 2.45 -21.17
C MET A 310 -46.98 3.50 -22.25
N ALA A 311 -46.87 3.17 -23.53
CA ALA A 311 -47.18 4.04 -24.66
C ALA A 311 -48.58 3.74 -25.22
#